data_AF-A0A350YJH3-F1
#
_entry.id   AF-A0A350YJH3-F1
#
_cell.length_a   1.000
_cell.length_b   1.000
_cell.length_c   1.000
_cell.angle_alpha   90.00
_cell.angle_beta   90.00
_cell.angle_gamma   90.00
#
_symmetry.space_group_name_H-M   'P 1'
#
loop_
_entity.id
_entity.type
_entity.pdbx_description
1 polymer ?
#
loop_
_entity_poly.entity_id
_entity_poly.type
_entity_poly.pdbx_seq_one_letter_code
_entity_poly.pdbx_strand_id
1 'polypeptide(L)'
;MSVPLRQQFDIALYIFKQKLSGNKRYPLVLMLEPLFRCNLSCPGCGKVDYPAEILNQRLSVEDCLAAANECGAPIVSIPGGEPLVHRDMPAIVEGLIKQKRYIYLCTNALLLEKKINDYKPSPYLTISVHLDGGREDHDRSVNQQGVYDIAERAIKLALSKGFRVNINSTLFNNASPERMADFFDHMMDIGLNAIMLSPGYAYERAADQQHFLNRSTTKHLFRDIFRIGKARRKQGSAKWRFSQSSLFLDYLCGNQTYECSPWGTPCYSIFGWQRPCYLIGEGYAKSYRELMETTPWDQYGTGRYEKCAACMVHCG
;
A
#
# COMPACT_ATOMS: atom_id res chain seq x y z
N MET A 1 -7.09 17.91 -3.55
CA MET A 1 -7.04 16.56 -2.96
C MET A 1 -6.85 15.56 -4.07
N SER A 2 -6.13 14.46 -3.84
CA SER A 2 -5.78 13.52 -4.90
C SER A 2 -6.82 12.41 -5.09
N VAL A 3 -7.50 12.02 -4.01
CA VAL A 3 -8.56 10.99 -3.99
C VAL A 3 -9.81 11.53 -4.68
N PRO A 4 -10.45 10.80 -5.61
CA PRO A 4 -11.68 11.24 -6.27
C PRO A 4 -12.82 11.57 -5.29
N LEU A 5 -13.63 12.60 -5.58
CA LEU A 5 -14.74 13.02 -4.70
C LEU A 5 -15.75 11.91 -4.44
N ARG A 6 -16.03 11.08 -5.46
CA ARG A 6 -16.90 9.91 -5.33
C ARG A 6 -16.40 8.95 -4.25
N GLN A 7 -15.10 8.64 -4.27
CA GLN A 7 -14.49 7.77 -3.26
C GLN A 7 -14.56 8.41 -1.88
N GLN A 8 -14.26 9.70 -1.74
CA GLN A 8 -14.36 10.39 -0.46
C GLN A 8 -15.79 10.32 0.12
N PHE A 9 -16.80 10.55 -0.71
CA PHE A 9 -18.20 10.49 -0.31
C PHE A 9 -18.61 9.07 0.13
N ASP A 10 -18.30 8.06 -0.67
CA ASP A 10 -18.64 6.66 -0.37
C ASP A 10 -17.96 6.18 0.93
N ILE A 11 -16.68 6.55 1.13
CA ILE A 11 -15.93 6.26 2.36
C ILE A 11 -16.55 6.96 3.56
N ALA A 12 -16.87 8.26 3.44
CA ALA A 12 -17.49 9.02 4.52
C ALA A 12 -18.85 8.44 4.91
N LEU A 13 -19.67 8.07 3.93
CA LEU A 13 -20.96 7.42 4.16
C LEU A 13 -20.80 6.05 4.83
N TYR A 14 -19.81 5.26 4.41
CA TYR A 14 -19.49 3.98 5.04
C TYR A 14 -19.10 4.16 6.52
N ILE A 15 -18.16 5.06 6.81
CA ILE A 15 -17.72 5.37 8.19
C ILE A 15 -18.90 5.85 9.04
N PHE A 16 -19.73 6.73 8.49
CA PHE A 16 -20.91 7.25 9.18
C PHE A 16 -21.88 6.12 9.55
N LYS A 17 -22.18 5.20 8.62
CA LYS A 17 -23.01 4.02 8.89
C LYS A 17 -22.41 3.14 9.98
N GLN A 18 -21.11 2.85 9.92
CA GLN A 18 -20.45 2.02 10.95
C GLN A 18 -20.55 2.65 12.35
N LYS A 19 -20.35 3.97 12.45
CA LYS A 19 -20.50 4.70 13.71
C LYS A 19 -21.94 4.68 14.22
N LEU A 20 -22.94 4.88 13.35
CA LEU A 20 -24.35 4.81 13.73
C LEU A 20 -24.78 3.42 14.20
N SER A 21 -24.24 2.37 13.59
CA SER A 21 -24.48 0.98 14.01
C SER A 21 -23.74 0.59 15.30
N GLY A 22 -22.95 1.49 15.90
CA GLY A 22 -22.19 1.21 17.12
C GLY A 22 -21.00 0.26 16.91
N ASN A 23 -20.60 0.00 15.67
CA ASN A 23 -19.49 -0.89 15.36
C ASN A 23 -18.18 -0.24 15.77
N LYS A 24 -17.58 -0.74 16.86
CA LYS A 24 -16.29 -0.23 17.37
C LYS A 24 -15.10 -0.63 16.51
N ARG A 25 -15.17 -1.81 15.88
CA ARG A 25 -14.10 -2.37 15.03
C ARG A 25 -14.68 -2.68 13.66
N TYR A 26 -14.26 -1.93 12.64
CA TYR A 26 -14.68 -2.14 11.25
C TYR A 26 -13.49 -1.92 10.31
N PRO A 27 -13.47 -2.59 9.15
CA PRO A 27 -12.37 -2.49 8.21
C PRO A 27 -12.61 -1.32 7.25
N LEU A 28 -11.55 -0.62 6.85
CA LEU A 28 -11.58 0.38 5.79
C LEU A 28 -10.92 -0.13 4.52
N VAL A 29 -9.85 -0.91 4.68
CA VAL A 29 -9.03 -1.42 3.58
C VAL A 29 -8.83 -2.92 3.78
N LEU A 30 -9.23 -3.74 2.83
CA LEU A 30 -8.77 -5.12 2.76
C LEU A 30 -7.41 -5.16 2.07
N MET A 31 -6.40 -5.75 2.72
CA MET A 31 -5.17 -6.17 2.06
C MET A 31 -5.39 -7.58 1.52
N LEU A 32 -5.56 -7.69 0.21
CA LEU A 32 -5.76 -8.96 -0.47
C LEU A 32 -4.43 -9.40 -1.10
N GLU A 33 -3.88 -10.52 -0.65
CA GLU A 33 -2.62 -11.09 -1.16
C GLU A 33 -2.90 -12.42 -1.91
N PRO A 34 -3.30 -12.39 -3.20
CA PRO A 34 -3.65 -13.61 -3.95
C PRO A 34 -2.48 -14.55 -4.20
N LEU A 35 -1.25 -14.05 -4.07
CA LEU A 35 -0.02 -14.79 -4.29
C LEU A 35 1.17 -14.12 -3.60
N PHE A 36 2.21 -14.90 -3.35
CA PHE A 36 3.50 -14.38 -2.85
C PHE A 36 4.64 -14.40 -3.89
N ARG A 37 4.45 -15.09 -5.04
CA ARG A 37 5.47 -15.06 -6.10
C ARG A 37 5.62 -13.67 -6.69
N CYS A 38 6.87 -13.23 -6.76
CA CYS A 38 7.30 -12.00 -7.40
C CYS A 38 8.37 -12.32 -8.45
N ASN A 39 8.53 -11.44 -9.43
CA ASN A 39 9.62 -11.43 -10.40
C ASN A 39 10.78 -10.51 -9.96
N LEU A 40 10.74 -10.00 -8.72
CA LEU A 40 11.82 -9.31 -8.03
C LEU A 40 12.13 -10.02 -6.71
N SER A 41 13.30 -9.74 -6.13
CA SER A 41 13.72 -10.23 -4.82
C SER A 41 14.25 -9.08 -3.96
N CYS A 42 13.38 -8.10 -3.72
CA CYS A 42 13.74 -6.89 -2.99
C CYS A 42 14.16 -7.23 -1.55
N PRO A 43 15.31 -6.72 -1.05
CA PRO A 43 15.82 -7.03 0.29
C PRO A 43 14.83 -6.77 1.43
N GLY A 44 13.99 -5.74 1.28
CA GLY A 44 13.00 -5.33 2.29
C GLY A 44 11.63 -6.03 2.25
N CYS A 45 11.37 -6.97 1.33
CA CYS A 45 10.02 -7.50 1.09
C CYS A 45 9.65 -8.70 1.99
N GLY A 46 10.58 -9.64 2.22
CA GLY A 46 10.36 -10.85 3.03
C GLY A 46 9.31 -11.87 2.54
N LYS A 47 8.36 -11.48 1.68
CA LYS A 47 7.29 -12.34 1.14
C LYS A 47 7.78 -13.32 0.07
N VAL A 48 8.96 -13.09 -0.52
CA VAL A 48 9.56 -13.99 -1.52
C VAL A 48 10.41 -15.10 -0.89
N ASP A 49 10.59 -15.08 0.43
CA ASP A 49 11.42 -16.03 1.18
C ASP A 49 10.65 -17.31 1.59
N TYR A 50 9.57 -17.64 0.88
CA TYR A 50 8.86 -18.90 1.09
C TYR A 50 9.37 -19.99 0.14
N PRO A 51 9.24 -21.28 0.50
CA PRO A 51 9.48 -22.40 -0.42
C PRO A 51 8.67 -22.28 -1.72
N ALA A 52 9.19 -22.88 -2.80
CA ALA A 52 8.61 -22.79 -4.13
C ALA A 52 7.16 -23.29 -4.18
N GLU A 53 6.81 -24.29 -3.36
CA GLU A 53 5.47 -24.85 -3.22
C GLU A 53 4.47 -23.78 -2.78
N ILE A 54 4.84 -22.97 -1.80
CA ILE A 54 4.02 -21.87 -1.28
C ILE A 54 4.01 -20.71 -2.29
N LEU A 55 5.17 -20.36 -2.86
CA LEU A 55 5.23 -19.32 -3.89
C LEU A 55 4.43 -19.69 -5.15
N ASN A 56 4.13 -20.96 -5.39
CA ASN A 56 3.31 -21.39 -6.53
C ASN A 56 1.80 -21.35 -6.25
N GLN A 57 1.37 -21.21 -5.00
CA GLN A 57 -0.04 -21.15 -4.64
C GLN A 57 -0.69 -19.83 -5.08
N ARG A 58 -1.95 -19.91 -5.50
CA ARG A 58 -2.76 -18.79 -5.95
C ARG A 58 -4.14 -18.91 -5.35
N LEU A 59 -4.69 -17.82 -4.82
CA LEU A 59 -6.11 -17.77 -4.50
C LEU A 59 -6.92 -17.83 -5.80
N SER A 60 -8.07 -18.51 -5.76
CA SER A 60 -8.99 -18.47 -6.90
C SER A 60 -9.69 -17.11 -6.99
N VAL A 61 -10.32 -16.83 -8.14
CA VAL A 61 -11.18 -15.64 -8.28
C VAL A 61 -12.30 -15.67 -7.24
N GLU A 62 -12.88 -16.85 -6.99
CA GLU A 62 -13.96 -17.03 -6.03
C GLU A 62 -13.50 -16.70 -4.61
N ASP A 63 -12.36 -17.22 -4.17
CA ASP A 63 -11.81 -16.95 -2.83
C ASP A 63 -11.55 -15.46 -2.61
N CYS A 64 -10.95 -14.79 -3.60
CA CYS A 64 -10.70 -13.36 -3.55
C CYS A 64 -11.99 -12.53 -3.42
N LEU A 65 -13.02 -12.87 -4.20
CA LEU A 65 -14.31 -12.17 -4.18
C LEU A 65 -15.12 -12.48 -2.93
N ALA A 66 -15.04 -13.72 -2.43
CA ALA A 66 -15.66 -14.14 -1.18
C ALA A 66 -15.05 -13.40 0.01
N ALA A 67 -13.71 -13.34 0.11
CA ALA A 67 -13.02 -12.61 1.18
C ALA A 67 -13.35 -11.11 1.17
N ALA A 68 -13.41 -10.48 0.00
CA ALA A 68 -13.80 -9.08 -0.14
C ALA A 68 -15.25 -8.83 0.32
N ASN A 69 -16.16 -9.75 0.03
CA ASN A 69 -17.53 -9.68 0.52
C ASN A 69 -17.64 -9.91 2.03
N GLU A 70 -16.93 -10.92 2.55
CA GLU A 70 -16.93 -11.30 3.95
C GLU A 70 -16.42 -10.16 4.85
N CYS A 71 -15.32 -9.52 4.47
CA CYS A 71 -14.76 -8.38 5.20
C CYS A 71 -15.59 -7.10 5.04
N GLY A 72 -16.17 -6.88 3.86
CA GLY A 72 -17.04 -5.73 3.62
C GLY A 72 -16.31 -4.39 3.50
N ALA A 73 -14.97 -4.34 3.56
CA ALA A 73 -14.19 -3.12 3.40
C ALA A 73 -14.49 -2.39 2.08
N PRO A 74 -14.68 -1.06 2.06
CA PRO A 74 -14.95 -0.31 0.84
C PRO A 74 -13.74 -0.25 -0.11
N ILE A 75 -12.53 -0.37 0.43
CA ILE A 75 -11.27 -0.37 -0.34
C ILE A 75 -10.68 -1.78 -0.32
N VAL A 76 -10.16 -2.22 -1.47
CA VAL A 76 -9.33 -3.42 -1.58
C VAL A 76 -7.98 -3.00 -2.17
N SER A 77 -6.94 -3.05 -1.36
CA SER A 77 -5.57 -3.01 -1.86
C SER A 77 -5.19 -4.43 -2.25
N ILE A 78 -4.60 -4.61 -3.43
CA ILE A 78 -4.10 -5.91 -3.89
C ILE A 78 -2.57 -5.85 -3.88
N PRO A 79 -1.92 -6.01 -2.71
CA PRO A 79 -0.49 -6.27 -2.60
C PRO A 79 -0.18 -7.75 -2.86
N GLY A 80 1.02 -8.19 -2.47
CA GLY A 80 1.46 -9.57 -2.52
C GLY A 80 2.90 -9.66 -3.04
N GLY A 81 3.21 -10.75 -3.73
CA GLY A 81 4.36 -10.78 -4.63
C GLY A 81 4.16 -9.77 -5.78
N GLU A 82 4.07 -10.25 -7.01
CA GLU A 82 3.68 -9.39 -8.14
C GLU A 82 2.27 -9.78 -8.64
N PRO A 83 1.22 -8.99 -8.36
CA PRO A 83 -0.15 -9.27 -8.80
C PRO A 83 -0.28 -9.55 -10.29
N LEU A 84 0.52 -8.90 -11.15
CA LEU A 84 0.46 -9.12 -12.60
C LEU A 84 1.00 -10.49 -13.06
N VAL A 85 1.63 -11.27 -12.17
CA VAL A 85 1.99 -12.69 -12.41
C VAL A 85 0.76 -13.60 -12.30
N HIS A 86 -0.27 -13.18 -11.56
CA HIS A 86 -1.48 -13.98 -11.37
C HIS A 86 -2.35 -13.96 -12.64
N ARG A 87 -2.48 -15.09 -13.33
CA ARG A 87 -3.20 -15.19 -14.61
C ARG A 87 -4.62 -14.64 -14.54
N ASP A 88 -5.34 -14.95 -13.46
CA ASP A 88 -6.75 -14.57 -13.31
C ASP A 88 -6.95 -13.20 -12.62
N MET A 89 -5.87 -12.41 -12.45
CA MET A 89 -5.95 -11.07 -11.84
C MET A 89 -6.94 -10.12 -12.56
N PRO A 90 -7.05 -10.11 -13.90
CA PRO A 90 -8.08 -9.32 -14.58
C PRO A 90 -9.50 -9.67 -14.13
N ALA A 91 -9.79 -10.96 -13.94
CA ALA A 91 -11.10 -11.42 -13.47
C ALA A 91 -11.35 -11.05 -12.00
N ILE A 92 -10.31 -11.12 -11.14
CA ILE A 92 -10.38 -10.65 -9.75
C ILE A 92 -10.72 -9.15 -9.71
N VAL A 93 -9.99 -8.33 -10.46
CA VAL A 93 -10.21 -6.87 -10.52
C VAL A 93 -11.61 -6.56 -11.04
N GLU A 94 -12.05 -7.20 -12.13
CA GLU A 94 -13.38 -7.01 -12.69
C GLU A 94 -14.49 -7.39 -11.69
N GLY A 95 -14.32 -8.50 -10.96
CA GLY A 95 -15.26 -8.92 -9.92
C GLY A 95 -15.34 -7.93 -8.76
N LEU A 96 -14.21 -7.39 -8.31
CA LEU A 96 -14.16 -6.36 -7.26
C LEU A 96 -14.78 -5.03 -7.71
N ILE A 97 -14.65 -4.66 -9.00
CA ILE A 97 -15.34 -3.50 -9.58
C ILE A 97 -16.86 -3.71 -9.54
N LYS A 98 -17.35 -4.92 -9.88
CA LYS A 98 -18.79 -5.25 -9.80
C LYS A 98 -19.33 -5.19 -8.36
N GLN A 99 -18.49 -5.50 -7.38
CA GLN A 99 -18.77 -5.29 -5.96
C GLN A 99 -18.67 -3.82 -5.51
N LYS A 100 -18.35 -2.89 -6.41
CA LYS A 100 -18.14 -1.46 -6.15
C LYS A 100 -17.03 -1.17 -5.13
N ARG A 101 -15.99 -2.00 -5.11
CA ARG A 101 -14.80 -1.79 -4.27
C ARG A 101 -13.86 -0.80 -4.93
N TYR A 102 -13.25 0.08 -4.15
CA TYR A 102 -12.14 0.92 -4.62
C TYR A 102 -10.83 0.13 -4.57
N ILE A 103 -10.28 -0.18 -5.74
CA ILE A 103 -9.14 -1.08 -5.91
C ILE A 103 -7.86 -0.28 -6.08
N TYR A 104 -6.84 -0.66 -5.31
CA TYR A 104 -5.46 -0.25 -5.52
C TYR A 104 -4.67 -1.48 -5.96
N LEU A 105 -4.46 -1.63 -7.27
CA LEU A 105 -3.68 -2.72 -7.83
C LEU A 105 -2.19 -2.37 -7.71
N CYS A 106 -1.52 -2.96 -6.73
CA CYS A 106 -0.10 -2.71 -6.50
C CYS A 106 0.74 -3.51 -7.50
N THR A 107 1.79 -2.91 -8.06
CA THR A 107 2.69 -3.58 -9.00
C THR A 107 4.09 -2.97 -8.96
N ASN A 108 5.12 -3.78 -9.22
CA ASN A 108 6.48 -3.31 -9.53
C ASN A 108 6.64 -2.82 -10.98
N ALA A 109 5.55 -2.82 -11.75
CA ALA A 109 5.43 -2.34 -13.12
C ALA A 109 6.20 -3.10 -14.21
N LEU A 110 7.05 -4.07 -13.88
CA LEU A 110 7.83 -4.82 -14.89
C LEU A 110 6.95 -5.55 -15.92
N LEU A 111 5.76 -5.98 -15.51
CA LEU A 111 4.80 -6.66 -16.39
C LEU A 111 3.69 -5.73 -16.89
N LEU A 112 3.63 -4.49 -16.41
CA LEU A 112 2.49 -3.61 -16.64
C LEU A 112 2.34 -3.26 -18.12
N GLU A 113 3.41 -2.96 -18.85
CA GLU A 113 3.32 -2.67 -20.28
C GLU A 113 2.67 -3.81 -21.09
N LYS A 114 3.01 -5.05 -20.76
CA LYS A 114 2.47 -6.25 -21.40
C LYS A 114 1.02 -6.53 -20.99
N LYS A 115 0.66 -6.20 -19.75
CA LYS A 115 -0.61 -6.58 -19.11
C LYS A 115 -1.66 -5.50 -19.08
N ILE A 116 -1.31 -4.24 -19.36
CA ILE A 116 -2.22 -3.10 -19.23
C ILE A 116 -3.52 -3.25 -20.06
N ASN A 117 -3.45 -3.94 -21.20
CA ASN A 117 -4.60 -4.18 -22.07
C ASN A 117 -5.58 -5.23 -21.53
N ASP A 118 -5.18 -6.01 -20.52
CA ASP A 118 -6.07 -6.95 -19.83
C ASP A 118 -7.02 -6.22 -18.87
N TYR A 119 -6.79 -4.92 -18.61
CA TYR A 119 -7.57 -4.08 -17.72
C TYR A 119 -8.26 -2.94 -18.49
N LYS A 120 -9.27 -2.34 -17.87
CA LYS A 120 -9.95 -1.14 -18.37
C LYS A 120 -9.92 -0.04 -17.33
N PRO A 121 -9.72 1.24 -17.72
CA PRO A 121 -9.90 2.36 -16.81
C PRO A 121 -11.29 2.32 -16.17
N SER A 122 -11.33 2.55 -14.86
CA SER A 122 -12.55 2.52 -14.08
C SER A 122 -12.46 3.53 -12.95
N PRO A 123 -13.57 4.19 -12.54
CA PRO A 123 -13.57 5.05 -11.36
C PRO A 123 -13.25 4.29 -10.06
N TYR A 124 -13.29 2.95 -10.11
CA TYR A 124 -12.97 2.06 -9.00
C TYR A 124 -11.55 1.49 -9.05
N LEU A 125 -10.76 1.74 -10.10
CA LEU A 125 -9.44 1.14 -10.25
C LEU A 125 -8.35 2.21 -10.27
N THR A 126 -7.41 2.10 -9.33
CA THR A 126 -6.14 2.83 -9.33
C THR A 126 -4.99 1.84 -9.48
N ILE A 127 -4.11 2.07 -10.45
CA ILE A 127 -2.82 1.36 -10.54
C ILE A 127 -1.86 2.04 -9.59
N SER A 128 -1.28 1.27 -8.66
CA SER A 128 -0.34 1.76 -7.65
C SER A 128 1.04 1.19 -7.92
N VAL A 129 1.90 1.95 -8.60
CA VAL A 129 3.25 1.50 -8.97
C VAL A 129 4.20 1.70 -7.79
N HIS A 130 4.91 0.64 -7.40
CA HIS A 130 5.94 0.74 -6.36
C HIS A 130 7.17 1.46 -6.90
N LEU A 131 7.55 2.59 -6.29
CA LEU A 131 8.68 3.43 -6.74
C LEU A 131 9.25 4.23 -5.56
N ASP A 132 10.44 3.84 -5.10
CA ASP A 132 11.02 4.27 -3.81
C ASP A 132 12.02 5.45 -3.93
N GLY A 133 11.87 6.26 -4.97
CA GLY A 133 12.72 7.42 -5.21
C GLY A 133 13.20 7.51 -6.65
N GLY A 134 14.19 8.37 -6.87
CA GLY A 134 14.86 8.50 -8.15
C GLY A 134 15.54 7.20 -8.57
N ARG A 135 15.98 7.15 -9.83
CA ARG A 135 16.61 6.00 -10.49
C ARG A 135 17.53 5.16 -9.60
N GLU A 136 18.57 5.79 -9.06
CA GLU A 136 19.58 5.10 -8.24
C GLU A 136 19.01 4.59 -6.91
N ASP A 137 18.11 5.35 -6.29
CA ASP A 137 17.50 4.99 -5.01
C ASP A 137 16.54 3.81 -5.19
N HIS A 138 15.71 3.81 -6.24
CA HIS A 138 14.77 2.74 -6.51
C HIS A 138 15.44 1.44 -7.00
N ASP A 139 16.35 1.53 -7.97
CA ASP A 139 17.04 0.34 -8.49
C ASP A 139 17.83 -0.37 -7.36
N ARG A 140 18.37 0.40 -6.42
CA ARG A 140 19.00 -0.12 -5.19
C ARG A 140 17.96 -0.76 -4.26
N SER A 141 16.80 -0.15 -4.05
CA SER A 141 15.76 -0.68 -3.15
C SER A 141 15.21 -2.03 -3.61
N VAL A 142 15.17 -2.26 -4.93
CA VAL A 142 14.70 -3.52 -5.52
C VAL A 142 15.84 -4.49 -5.88
N ASN A 143 17.09 -4.09 -5.65
CA ASN A 143 18.30 -4.85 -5.96
C ASN A 143 18.39 -5.25 -7.46
N GLN A 144 17.98 -4.36 -8.37
CA GLN A 144 18.03 -4.60 -9.80
C GLN A 144 18.11 -3.28 -10.58
N GLN A 145 19.11 -3.15 -11.45
CA GLN A 145 19.29 -1.97 -12.30
C GLN A 145 18.25 -1.91 -13.43
N GLY A 146 17.84 -0.69 -13.77
CA GLY A 146 16.92 -0.39 -14.88
C GLY A 146 15.44 -0.57 -14.57
N VAL A 147 15.08 -0.95 -13.33
CA VAL A 147 13.67 -1.12 -12.94
C VAL A 147 12.95 0.22 -12.94
N TYR A 148 13.62 1.29 -12.49
CA TYR A 148 13.06 2.64 -12.51
C TYR A 148 12.60 3.06 -13.91
N ASP A 149 13.40 2.82 -14.94
CA ASP A 149 13.04 3.18 -16.33
C ASP A 149 11.81 2.42 -16.82
N ILE A 150 11.74 1.14 -16.50
CA ILE A 150 10.61 0.30 -16.87
C ILE A 150 9.35 0.81 -16.18
N ALA A 151 9.44 1.10 -14.88
CA ALA A 151 8.33 1.65 -14.11
C ALA A 151 7.88 3.01 -14.67
N GLU A 152 8.80 3.92 -14.98
CA GLU A 152 8.45 5.23 -15.53
C GLU A 152 7.75 5.12 -16.89
N ARG A 153 8.25 4.26 -17.80
CA ARG A 153 7.58 4.01 -19.09
C ARG A 153 6.19 3.41 -18.91
N ALA A 154 6.07 2.43 -18.02
CA ALA A 154 4.79 1.79 -17.73
C ALA A 154 3.77 2.77 -17.12
N ILE A 155 4.21 3.69 -16.25
CA ILE A 155 3.38 4.78 -15.71
C ILE A 155 2.88 5.66 -16.86
N LYS A 156 3.76 6.12 -17.74
CA LYS A 156 3.39 6.96 -18.90
C LYS A 156 2.37 6.25 -19.81
N LEU A 157 2.56 4.95 -20.05
CA LEU A 157 1.64 4.15 -20.85
C LEU A 157 0.26 3.96 -20.17
N ALA A 158 0.24 3.70 -18.87
CA ALA A 158 -1.01 3.58 -18.12
C ALA A 158 -1.78 4.91 -18.11
N LEU A 159 -1.08 6.04 -17.89
CA LEU A 159 -1.66 7.37 -17.96
C LEU A 159 -2.22 7.69 -19.36
N SER A 160 -1.49 7.36 -20.44
CA SER A 160 -1.95 7.62 -21.82
C SER A 160 -3.19 6.78 -22.19
N LYS A 161 -3.40 5.64 -21.53
CA LYS A 161 -4.61 4.81 -21.64
C LYS A 161 -5.76 5.28 -20.75
N GLY A 162 -5.60 6.38 -20.02
CA GLY A 162 -6.64 6.96 -19.16
C GLY A 162 -6.79 6.28 -17.80
N PHE A 163 -5.86 5.41 -17.40
CA PHE A 163 -5.87 4.86 -16.05
C PHE A 163 -5.52 5.94 -15.04
N ARG A 164 -6.12 5.82 -13.87
CA ARG A 164 -5.64 6.53 -12.69
C ARG A 164 -4.40 5.82 -12.17
N VAL A 165 -3.29 6.54 -12.07
CA VAL A 165 -2.00 6.01 -11.63
C VAL A 165 -1.51 6.78 -10.40
N ASN A 166 -1.18 6.04 -9.36
CA ASN A 166 -0.45 6.53 -8.20
C ASN A 166 0.90 5.81 -8.13
N ILE A 167 1.85 6.39 -7.38
CA ILE A 167 2.98 5.64 -6.86
C ILE A 167 2.78 5.31 -5.38
N ASN A 168 3.32 4.19 -4.95
CA ASN A 168 3.55 3.87 -3.55
C ASN A 168 5.06 3.89 -3.31
N SER A 169 5.52 4.82 -2.48
CA SER A 169 6.92 5.11 -2.26
C SER A 169 7.26 4.85 -0.80
N THR A 170 8.19 3.92 -0.58
CA THR A 170 8.70 3.56 0.74
C THR A 170 9.98 4.34 1.01
N LEU A 171 10.00 5.08 2.12
CA LEU A 171 11.16 5.88 2.53
C LEU A 171 12.01 5.12 3.56
N PHE A 172 13.25 4.80 3.19
CA PHE A 172 14.23 4.09 4.01
C PHE A 172 15.22 5.05 4.71
N ASN A 173 16.07 4.53 5.60
CA ASN A 173 17.03 5.32 6.39
C ASN A 173 17.96 6.24 5.59
N ASN A 174 18.26 5.85 4.36
CA ASN A 174 19.20 6.55 3.48
C ASN A 174 18.51 7.52 2.50
N ALA A 175 17.19 7.71 2.62
CA ALA A 175 16.45 8.65 1.79
C ALA A 175 16.90 10.09 2.09
N SER A 176 17.25 10.84 1.04
CA SER A 176 17.55 12.27 1.14
C SER A 176 16.28 13.09 0.93
N PRO A 177 15.95 14.05 1.82
CA PRO A 177 14.79 14.92 1.64
C PRO A 177 14.75 15.63 0.29
N GLU A 178 15.89 16.16 -0.17
CA GLU A 178 16.03 16.88 -1.43
C GLU A 178 15.82 15.97 -2.63
N ARG A 179 16.50 14.81 -2.67
CA ARG A 179 16.31 13.84 -3.77
C ARG A 179 14.86 13.34 -3.84
N MET A 180 14.22 13.14 -2.68
CA MET A 180 12.82 12.75 -2.67
C MET A 180 11.90 13.85 -3.16
N ALA A 181 12.19 15.10 -2.81
CA ALA A 181 11.44 16.24 -3.33
C ALA A 181 11.58 16.38 -4.85
N ASP A 182 12.79 16.22 -5.40
CA ASP A 182 13.04 16.24 -6.84
C ASP A 182 12.31 15.11 -7.56
N PHE A 183 12.34 13.90 -6.98
CA PHE A 183 11.58 12.77 -7.48
C PHE A 183 10.07 13.03 -7.47
N PHE A 184 9.51 13.63 -6.41
CA PHE A 184 8.08 13.95 -6.35
C PHE A 184 7.67 15.01 -7.36
N ASP A 185 8.50 16.01 -7.61
CA ASP A 185 8.29 17.00 -8.67
C ASP A 185 8.24 16.32 -10.04
N HIS A 186 9.26 15.52 -10.36
CA HIS A 186 9.32 14.77 -11.62
C HIS A 186 8.11 13.85 -11.83
N MET A 187 7.70 13.12 -10.80
CA MET A 187 6.51 12.25 -10.87
C MET A 187 5.22 13.05 -11.10
N MET A 188 5.07 14.23 -10.49
CA MET A 188 3.93 15.11 -10.73
C MET A 188 3.95 15.68 -12.16
N ASP A 189 5.12 16.02 -12.69
CA ASP A 189 5.31 16.55 -14.05
C ASP A 189 4.96 15.51 -15.13
N ILE A 190 5.21 14.22 -14.87
CA ILE A 190 4.75 13.11 -15.72
C ILE A 190 3.20 13.02 -15.77
N GLY A 191 2.51 13.62 -14.80
CA GLY A 191 1.04 13.64 -14.74
C GLY A 191 0.44 12.67 -13.72
N LEU A 192 1.25 12.11 -12.81
CA LEU A 192 0.80 11.18 -11.79
C LEU A 192 -0.35 11.75 -10.95
N ASN A 193 -1.37 10.94 -10.64
CA ASN A 193 -2.54 11.42 -9.91
C ASN A 193 -2.27 11.64 -8.41
N ALA A 194 -1.47 10.76 -7.79
CA ALA A 194 -1.12 10.88 -6.39
C ALA A 194 0.16 10.10 -6.02
N ILE A 195 0.77 10.51 -4.92
CA ILE A 195 1.85 9.80 -4.23
C ILE A 195 1.29 9.23 -2.93
N MET A 196 1.59 7.97 -2.64
CA MET A 196 1.43 7.36 -1.32
C MET A 196 2.81 7.21 -0.69
N LEU A 197 2.96 7.66 0.55
CA LEU A 197 4.23 7.56 1.27
C LEU A 197 4.11 6.58 2.42
N SER A 198 5.06 5.66 2.52
CA SER A 198 5.15 4.74 3.65
C SER A 198 6.54 4.85 4.28
N PRO A 199 6.67 4.94 5.61
CA PRO A 199 7.96 4.73 6.24
C PRO A 199 8.40 3.28 6.03
N GLY A 200 9.68 3.07 5.75
CA GLY A 200 10.25 1.73 5.73
C GLY A 200 10.03 1.03 7.08
N TYR A 201 9.49 -0.19 7.02
CA TYR A 201 9.24 -1.03 8.19
C TYR A 201 9.82 -2.43 7.95
N ALA A 202 10.45 -3.00 8.98
CA ALA A 202 11.02 -4.33 8.91
C ALA A 202 9.94 -5.40 8.86
N TYR A 203 9.74 -6.03 7.71
CA TYR A 203 9.07 -7.32 7.70
C TYR A 203 9.93 -8.33 8.47
N GLU A 204 9.31 -9.21 9.25
CA GLU A 204 10.03 -10.18 10.09
C GLU A 204 11.00 -11.07 9.29
N ARG A 205 10.70 -11.26 7.99
CA ARG A 205 11.49 -12.07 7.06
C ARG A 205 12.36 -11.26 6.10
N ALA A 206 12.44 -9.94 6.26
CA ALA A 206 13.34 -9.13 5.45
C ALA A 206 14.80 -9.47 5.80
N ALA A 207 15.63 -9.70 4.78
CA ALA A 207 17.03 -10.06 4.95
C ALA A 207 17.85 -8.91 5.57
N ASP A 208 17.44 -7.67 5.30
CA ASP A 208 18.04 -6.47 5.88
C ASP A 208 17.17 -5.97 7.04
N GLN A 209 17.65 -6.15 8.28
CA GLN A 209 17.01 -5.65 9.51
C GLN A 209 17.64 -4.33 10.01
N GLN A 210 18.74 -3.86 9.40
CA GLN A 210 19.59 -2.80 9.96
C GLN A 210 19.28 -1.41 9.39
N HIS A 211 18.61 -1.31 8.23
CA HIS A 211 18.32 -0.05 7.54
C HIS A 211 16.92 0.54 7.80
N PHE A 212 16.29 0.22 8.94
CA PHE A 212 14.96 0.74 9.30
C PHE A 212 14.99 1.96 10.22
N LEU A 213 14.02 2.85 10.00
CA LEU A 213 13.98 4.15 10.67
C LEU A 213 13.47 3.92 12.09
N ASN A 214 14.22 4.38 13.10
CA ASN A 214 13.60 4.62 14.39
C ASN A 214 12.60 5.78 14.24
N ARG A 215 11.56 5.81 15.09
CA ARG A 215 10.45 6.77 14.95
C ARG A 215 10.92 8.24 14.89
N SER A 216 11.98 8.59 15.59
CA SER A 216 12.55 9.95 15.53
C SER A 216 13.13 10.27 14.15
N THR A 217 13.94 9.37 13.58
CA THR A 217 14.52 9.57 12.25
C THR A 217 13.44 9.65 11.18
N THR A 218 12.40 8.81 11.26
CA THR A 218 11.22 8.92 10.39
C THR A 218 10.60 10.31 10.47
N LYS A 219 10.32 10.79 11.68
CA LYS A 219 9.70 12.10 11.87
C LYS A 219 10.55 13.23 11.28
N HIS A 220 11.86 13.21 11.49
CA HIS A 220 12.76 14.22 10.91
C HIS A 220 12.74 14.19 9.38
N LEU A 221 12.87 13.01 8.78
CA LEU A 221 12.84 12.82 7.33
C LEU A 221 11.55 13.38 6.71
N PHE A 222 10.38 12.99 7.23
CA PHE A 222 9.09 13.45 6.73
C PHE A 222 8.89 14.96 6.92
N ARG A 223 9.34 15.52 8.06
CA ARG A 223 9.30 16.98 8.30
C ARG A 223 10.14 17.74 7.29
N ASP A 224 11.33 17.27 7.00
CA ASP A 224 12.24 17.93 6.06
C ASP A 224 11.71 17.88 4.63
N ILE A 225 11.22 16.72 4.19
CA ILE A 225 10.56 16.56 2.89
C ILE A 225 9.39 17.54 2.75
N PHE A 226 8.48 17.59 3.73
CA PHE A 226 7.30 18.47 3.63
C PHE A 226 7.65 19.95 3.80
N ARG A 227 8.73 20.29 4.53
CA ARG A 227 9.27 21.65 4.58
C ARG A 227 9.75 22.10 3.21
N ILE A 228 10.49 21.25 2.49
CA ILE A 228 10.93 21.51 1.11
C ILE A 228 9.70 21.65 0.20
N GLY A 229 8.76 20.72 0.24
CA GLY A 229 7.54 20.79 -0.57
C GLY A 229 6.72 22.05 -0.32
N LYS A 230 6.61 22.51 0.93
CA LYS A 230 5.93 23.76 1.29
C LYS A 230 6.67 24.98 0.71
N ALA A 231 7.99 24.99 0.74
CA ALA A 231 8.80 26.06 0.17
C ALA A 231 8.63 26.12 -1.37
N ARG A 232 8.75 24.98 -2.06
CA ARG A 232 8.56 24.88 -3.52
C ARG A 232 7.14 25.27 -3.93
N ARG A 233 6.12 24.86 -3.18
CA ARG A 233 4.72 25.24 -3.44
C ARG A 233 4.50 26.76 -3.34
N LYS A 234 5.12 27.43 -2.38
CA LYS A 234 5.06 28.90 -2.27
C LYS A 234 5.69 29.61 -3.46
N GLN A 235 6.70 28.99 -4.08
CA GLN A 235 7.36 29.48 -5.29
C GLN A 235 6.61 29.09 -6.58
N GLY A 236 5.51 28.33 -6.46
CA GLY A 236 4.71 27.87 -7.61
C GLY A 236 5.27 26.64 -8.33
N SER A 237 6.38 26.06 -7.87
CA SER A 237 7.10 24.98 -8.56
C SER A 237 6.64 23.56 -8.20
N ALA A 238 6.02 23.35 -7.03
CA ALA A 238 5.56 22.01 -6.60
C ALA A 238 4.04 21.95 -6.36
N LYS A 239 3.38 20.94 -6.94
CA LYS A 239 1.95 20.62 -6.73
C LYS A 239 1.75 19.17 -6.27
N TRP A 240 2.51 18.75 -5.26
CA TRP A 240 2.41 17.38 -4.73
C TRP A 240 0.99 17.05 -4.27
N ARG A 241 0.51 15.91 -4.73
CA ARG A 241 -0.80 15.35 -4.40
C ARG A 241 -0.59 14.03 -3.69
N PHE A 242 -1.01 13.93 -2.43
CA PHE A 242 -0.92 12.69 -1.67
C PHE A 242 -2.26 11.96 -1.61
N SER A 243 -2.27 10.63 -1.71
CA SER A 243 -3.48 9.79 -1.59
C SER A 243 -3.90 9.53 -0.15
N GLN A 244 -3.05 9.86 0.81
CA GLN A 244 -3.30 9.72 2.23
C GLN A 244 -3.98 10.98 2.81
N SER A 245 -4.62 10.81 3.96
CA SER A 245 -5.20 11.94 4.69
C SER A 245 -4.08 12.87 5.21
N SER A 246 -4.38 14.16 5.30
CA SER A 246 -3.45 15.11 5.93
C SER A 246 -3.14 14.74 7.39
N LEU A 247 -4.09 14.10 8.07
CA LEU A 247 -3.94 13.58 9.43
C LEU A 247 -2.84 12.53 9.52
N PHE A 248 -2.81 11.59 8.58
CA PHE A 248 -1.75 10.57 8.54
C PHE A 248 -0.38 11.18 8.21
N LEU A 249 -0.33 12.13 7.28
CA LEU A 249 0.92 12.83 6.94
C LEU A 249 1.45 13.65 8.15
N ASP A 250 0.57 14.27 8.94
CA ASP A 250 0.95 14.96 10.17
C ASP A 250 1.42 14.00 11.27
N TYR A 251 0.83 12.81 11.37
CA TYR A 251 1.32 11.73 12.23
C TYR A 251 2.74 11.29 11.86
N LEU A 252 3.03 11.15 10.57
CA LEU A 252 4.39 10.82 10.09
C LEU A 252 5.41 11.88 10.48
N CYS A 253 5.02 13.16 10.52
CA CYS A 253 5.83 14.27 11.02
C CYS A 253 5.97 14.33 12.55
N GLY A 254 5.23 13.48 13.28
CA GLY A 254 5.18 13.49 14.74
C GLY A 254 4.39 14.64 15.34
N ASN A 255 3.56 15.33 14.54
CA ASN A 255 2.69 16.41 15.02
C ASN A 255 1.40 15.85 15.67
N GLN A 256 1.11 14.57 15.45
CA GLN A 256 -0.05 13.86 15.98
C GLN A 256 0.39 12.51 16.54
N THR A 257 -0.41 11.99 17.48
CA THR A 257 -0.28 10.62 17.99
C THR A 257 -1.60 9.90 17.78
N TYR A 258 -1.53 8.70 17.21
CA TYR A 258 -2.68 7.81 17.04
C TYR A 258 -2.39 6.46 17.67
N GLU A 259 -3.45 5.84 18.20
CA GLU A 259 -3.42 4.44 18.58
C GLU A 259 -3.59 3.54 17.34
N CYS A 260 -2.95 2.38 17.38
CA CYS A 260 -3.01 1.41 16.31
C CYS A 260 -4.42 0.79 16.23
N SER A 261 -5.01 0.78 15.03
CA SER A 261 -6.30 0.13 14.75
C SER A 261 -6.11 -0.98 13.71
N PRO A 262 -5.40 -2.08 14.06
CA PRO A 262 -4.99 -3.10 13.09
C PRO A 262 -6.17 -3.78 12.37
N TRP A 263 -7.34 -3.85 13.01
CA TRP A 263 -8.60 -4.32 12.41
C TRP A 263 -9.13 -3.42 11.29
N GLY A 264 -8.63 -2.17 11.17
CA GLY A 264 -8.98 -1.24 10.10
C GLY A 264 -8.39 -1.66 8.75
N THR A 265 -7.36 -2.51 8.76
CA THR A 265 -6.67 -3.00 7.56
C THR A 265 -6.38 -4.51 7.64
N PRO A 266 -7.43 -5.37 7.68
CA PRO A 266 -7.26 -6.82 7.74
C PRO A 266 -6.57 -7.35 6.47
N CYS A 267 -5.90 -8.48 6.59
CA CYS A 267 -5.21 -9.13 5.48
C CYS A 267 -5.77 -10.53 5.21
N TYR A 268 -6.05 -10.83 3.95
CA TYR A 268 -6.41 -12.15 3.48
C TYR A 268 -5.40 -12.63 2.44
N SER A 269 -4.84 -13.81 2.65
CA SER A 269 -3.80 -14.40 1.79
C SER A 269 -4.08 -15.87 1.49
N ILE A 270 -3.17 -16.53 0.78
CA ILE A 270 -3.19 -17.99 0.56
C ILE A 270 -3.24 -18.83 1.85
N PHE A 271 -2.88 -18.25 3.01
CA PHE A 271 -2.97 -18.90 4.31
C PHE A 271 -4.28 -18.62 5.07
N GLY A 272 -5.14 -17.73 4.55
CA GLY A 272 -6.35 -17.25 5.22
C GLY A 272 -6.21 -15.84 5.79
N TRP A 273 -7.02 -15.53 6.80
CA TRP A 273 -7.10 -14.21 7.44
C TRP A 273 -5.95 -14.01 8.44
N GLN A 274 -4.95 -13.20 8.09
CA GLN A 274 -3.73 -13.04 8.89
C GLN A 274 -3.98 -12.29 10.21
N ARG A 275 -3.37 -12.78 11.30
CA ARG A 275 -3.33 -12.14 12.62
C ARG A 275 -1.94 -11.54 12.90
N PRO A 276 -1.88 -10.41 13.63
CA PRO A 276 -2.98 -9.47 13.89
C PRO A 276 -3.24 -8.52 12.71
N CYS A 277 -2.26 -8.28 11.84
CA CYS A 277 -2.34 -7.29 10.78
C CYS A 277 -1.59 -7.78 9.54
N TYR A 278 -1.55 -6.99 8.48
CA TYR A 278 -0.88 -7.40 7.23
C TYR A 278 0.66 -7.48 7.31
N LEU A 279 1.28 -6.84 8.30
CA LEU A 279 2.75 -6.82 8.49
C LEU A 279 3.26 -7.92 9.42
N ILE A 280 2.54 -8.18 10.50
CA ILE A 280 2.90 -9.17 11.51
C ILE A 280 2.09 -10.44 11.24
N GLY A 281 2.74 -11.59 11.12
CA GLY A 281 2.13 -12.87 10.76
C GLY A 281 2.23 -13.89 11.89
N GLU A 282 1.38 -13.76 12.90
CA GLU A 282 1.39 -14.60 14.12
C GLU A 282 0.30 -15.70 14.12
N GLY A 283 -0.42 -15.83 13.01
CA GLY A 283 -1.41 -16.87 12.82
C GLY A 283 -2.44 -16.49 11.77
N TYR A 284 -3.36 -17.42 11.51
CA TYR A 284 -4.40 -17.24 10.51
C TYR A 284 -5.75 -17.71 11.03
N ALA A 285 -6.79 -16.92 10.76
CA ALA A 285 -8.19 -17.26 11.02
C ALA A 285 -8.82 -17.84 9.75
N LYS A 286 -9.81 -18.71 9.91
CA LYS A 286 -10.52 -19.33 8.77
C LYS A 286 -11.61 -18.42 8.20
N SER A 287 -12.10 -17.48 8.99
CA SER A 287 -13.12 -16.51 8.62
C SER A 287 -12.76 -15.11 9.14
N TYR A 288 -13.28 -14.09 8.48
CA TYR A 288 -13.18 -12.70 8.92
C TYR A 288 -13.83 -12.52 10.30
N ARG A 289 -14.94 -13.21 10.54
CA ARG A 289 -15.59 -13.22 11.85
C ARG A 289 -14.66 -13.74 12.94
N GLU A 290 -14.03 -14.90 12.71
CA GLU A 290 -13.07 -15.47 13.66
C GLU A 290 -11.88 -14.52 13.87
N LEU A 291 -11.34 -13.89 12.80
CA LEU A 291 -10.30 -12.87 12.92
C LEU A 291 -10.72 -11.76 13.89
N MET A 292 -11.94 -11.23 13.73
CA MET A 292 -12.43 -10.10 14.51
C MET A 292 -12.74 -10.46 15.97
N GLU A 293 -13.29 -11.65 16.21
CA GLU A 293 -13.74 -12.09 17.54
C GLU A 293 -12.61 -12.66 18.40
N THR A 294 -11.64 -13.38 17.81
CA THR A 294 -10.65 -14.15 18.59
C THR A 294 -9.26 -13.52 18.66
N THR A 295 -8.97 -12.52 17.83
CA THR A 295 -7.67 -11.80 17.91
C THR A 295 -7.65 -10.87 19.13
N PRO A 296 -6.62 -10.93 19.99
CA PRO A 296 -6.51 -10.06 21.17
C PRO A 296 -6.01 -8.66 20.77
N TRP A 297 -6.85 -7.91 20.04
CA TRP A 297 -6.51 -6.63 19.42
C TRP A 297 -5.85 -5.62 20.36
N ASP A 298 -6.26 -5.59 21.62
CA ASP A 298 -5.80 -4.63 22.62
C ASP A 298 -4.36 -4.91 23.09
N GLN A 299 -3.77 -6.05 22.74
CA GLN A 299 -2.36 -6.37 22.99
C GLN A 299 -1.42 -5.76 21.94
N TYR A 300 -1.95 -5.33 20.78
CA TYR A 300 -1.13 -4.86 19.65
C TYR A 300 -1.09 -3.35 19.52
N GLY A 301 0.00 -2.83 18.96
CA GLY A 301 0.21 -1.39 18.73
C GLY A 301 1.42 -0.83 19.48
N THR A 302 1.83 0.37 19.09
CA THR A 302 2.99 1.05 19.70
C THR A 302 2.78 1.23 21.19
N GLY A 303 3.78 0.82 21.99
CA GLY A 303 3.72 0.85 23.46
C GLY A 303 3.02 -0.36 24.09
N ARG A 304 2.41 -1.25 23.30
CA ARG A 304 1.73 -2.47 23.77
C ARG A 304 2.42 -3.75 23.34
N TYR A 305 2.99 -3.76 22.13
CA TYR A 305 3.71 -4.91 21.59
C TYR A 305 5.09 -4.52 21.05
N GLU A 306 6.11 -5.33 21.34
CA GLU A 306 7.51 -5.03 21.00
C GLU A 306 7.73 -4.85 19.49
N LYS A 307 7.13 -5.73 18.66
CA LYS A 307 7.24 -5.63 17.20
C LYS A 307 6.55 -4.38 16.63
N CYS A 308 5.63 -3.78 17.38
CA CYS A 308 4.97 -2.54 17.00
C CYS A 308 5.72 -1.27 17.44
N ALA A 309 6.85 -1.38 18.16
CA ALA A 309 7.52 -0.25 18.78
C ALA A 309 7.96 0.81 17.76
N ALA A 310 8.47 0.40 16.59
CA ALA A 310 8.91 1.30 15.51
C ALA A 310 7.83 1.55 14.45
N CYS A 311 6.68 0.89 14.54
CA CYS A 311 5.66 0.91 13.49
C CYS A 311 5.04 2.30 13.32
N MET A 312 5.05 2.82 12.09
CA MET A 312 4.41 4.08 11.70
C MET A 312 3.57 3.93 10.42
N VAL A 313 3.25 2.69 10.05
CA VAL A 313 2.45 2.41 8.85
C VAL A 313 0.97 2.72 9.07
N HIS A 314 0.27 2.95 7.97
CA HIS A 314 -1.16 3.19 7.97
C HIS A 314 -1.92 1.93 8.39
N CYS A 315 -2.72 2.00 9.46
CA CYS A 315 -3.54 0.91 9.98
C CYS A 315 -4.83 1.46 10.60
N GLY A 316 -5.80 1.78 9.75
CA GLY A 316 -7.07 2.41 10.14
C GLY A 316 -7.05 3.93 10.07
#